data_AF-A0A933GA01-F1
#
_entry.id   AF-A0A933GA01-F1
#
_cell.length_a   1.000
_cell.length_b   1.000
_cell.length_c   1.000
_cell.angle_alpha   90.00
_cell.angle_beta   90.00
_cell.angle_gamma   90.00
#
_symmetry.space_group_name_H-M   'P 1'
#
loop_
_entity.id
_entity.type
_entity.pdbx_description
1 polymer ?
#
loop_
_entity_poly.entity_id
_entity_poly.type
_entity_poly.pdbx_seq_one_letter_code
_entity_poly.pdbx_strand_id
1 'polypeptide(L)'
;MDLVINVQGDEPEMDPATIDKLVALMQERPAVNMGSVACPFKTEADLANPACVKVVLDRQGHALYFSRSLIPYPRDSAGRPADLAKWLLHLGIYAYRPVFL
;
A
#
# COMPACT_ATOMS: atom_id res chain seq x y z
N MET A 1 9.22 18.37 -12.66
CA MET A 1 8.56 17.27 -13.39
C MET A 1 7.24 17.04 -12.69
N ASP A 2 6.13 17.03 -13.42
CA ASP A 2 4.80 17.02 -12.80
C ASP A 2 4.47 15.64 -12.24
N LEU A 3 3.79 15.61 -11.10
CA LEU A 3 3.24 14.41 -10.47
C LEU A 3 1.74 14.59 -10.36
N VAL A 4 0.99 13.56 -10.74
CA VAL A 4 -0.46 13.52 -10.53
C VAL A 4 -0.75 12.59 -9.38
N ILE A 5 -1.54 13.07 -8.42
CA ILE A 5 -1.98 12.31 -7.26
C ILE A 5 -3.45 11.95 -7.44
N ASN A 6 -3.76 10.66 -7.42
CA ASN A 6 -5.11 10.14 -7.36
C ASN A 6 -5.49 9.91 -5.90
N VAL A 7 -6.35 10.78 -5.38
CA VAL A 7 -6.97 10.65 -4.05
C VAL A 7 -8.43 10.25 -4.27
N GLN A 8 -8.84 9.11 -3.70
CA GLN A 8 -10.23 8.67 -3.85
C GLN A 8 -11.14 9.52 -2.96
N GLY A 9 -12.29 9.93 -3.50
CA GLY A 9 -13.23 10.83 -2.82
C GLY A 9 -14.02 10.19 -1.67
N ASP A 10 -13.89 8.88 -1.48
CA ASP A 10 -14.51 8.08 -0.43
C ASP A 10 -13.61 7.88 0.80
N GLU A 11 -12.40 8.46 0.81
CA GLU A 11 -11.44 8.44 1.93
C GLU A 11 -11.27 9.85 2.56
N PRO A 12 -12.32 10.44 3.17
CA PRO A 12 -12.27 11.80 3.72
C PRO A 12 -11.38 11.95 4.96
N GLU A 13 -11.04 10.85 5.63
CA GLU A 13 -10.22 10.83 6.86
C GLU A 13 -8.72 10.64 6.59
N MET A 14 -8.31 10.68 5.32
CA MET A 14 -6.93 10.49 4.93
C MET A 14 -6.03 11.60 5.48
N ASP A 15 -5.03 11.21 6.27
CA ASP A 15 -4.03 12.14 6.80
C ASP A 15 -3.28 12.81 5.63
N PRO A 16 -3.35 14.15 5.48
CA PRO A 16 -2.63 14.87 4.43
C PRO A 16 -1.13 14.58 4.40
N ALA A 17 -0.51 14.29 5.57
CA ALA A 17 0.90 13.93 5.64
C ALA A 17 1.23 12.64 4.88
N THR A 18 0.22 11.80 4.59
CA THR A 18 0.36 10.61 3.74
C THR A 18 0.64 11.00 2.29
N ILE A 19 -0.04 12.04 1.79
CA ILE A 19 0.17 12.56 0.44
C ILE A 19 1.57 13.15 0.34
N ASP A 20 1.99 13.93 1.33
CA ASP A 20 3.33 14.54 1.36
C ASP A 20 4.44 13.47 1.33
N LYS A 21 4.30 12.40 2.11
CA LYS A 21 5.23 11.26 2.10
C LYS A 21 5.29 10.58 0.74
N LEU A 22 4.14 10.40 0.08
CA LEU A 22 4.08 9.79 -1.24
C LEU A 22 4.76 10.67 -2.31
N VAL A 23 4.55 11.99 -2.24
CA VAL A 23 5.22 12.95 -3.12
C VAL A 23 6.74 12.92 -2.91
N ALA A 24 7.20 12.96 -1.65
CA ALA A 24 8.62 12.88 -1.32
C ALA A 24 9.24 11.58 -1.86
N LEU A 25 8.59 10.44 -1.67
CA LEU A 25 9.03 9.15 -2.20
C LEU A 25 9.23 9.17 -3.72
N MET A 26 8.29 9.77 -4.44
CA MET A 26 8.36 9.87 -5.91
C MET A 26 9.46 10.85 -6.36
N GLN A 27 9.75 11.90 -5.59
CA GLN A 27 10.84 12.82 -5.88
C GLN A 27 12.21 12.17 -5.66
N GLU A 28 12.37 11.40 -4.58
CA GLU A 28 13.59 10.67 -4.25
C GLU A 28 13.87 9.52 -5.23
N ARG A 29 12.84 8.98 -5.89
CA ARG A 29 12.95 7.86 -6.84
C ARG A 29 12.51 8.27 -8.25
N PRO A 30 13.34 9.06 -8.98
CA PRO A 30 12.97 9.60 -10.29
C PRO A 30 12.70 8.52 -11.36
N ALA A 31 13.32 7.34 -11.23
CA ALA A 31 13.11 6.21 -12.14
C ALA A 31 11.78 5.48 -11.94
N VAL A 32 11.07 5.74 -10.84
CA VAL A 32 9.76 5.14 -10.55
C VAL A 32 8.67 5.97 -11.23
N ASN A 33 7.84 5.30 -12.03
CA ASN A 33 6.74 5.91 -12.77
C ASN A 33 5.45 6.03 -11.96
N MET A 34 5.26 5.16 -10.98
CA MET A 34 4.06 5.08 -10.14
C MET A 34 4.42 4.61 -8.73
N GLY A 35 3.86 5.26 -7.72
CA GLY A 35 4.02 4.94 -6.32
C GLY A 35 2.68 4.91 -5.59
N SER A 36 2.65 4.22 -4.46
CA SER A 36 1.48 4.12 -3.60
C SER A 36 1.90 3.95 -2.13
N VAL A 37 0.93 4.00 -1.22
CA VAL A 37 1.12 3.87 0.22
C VAL A 37 0.46 2.60 0.75
N ALA A 38 1.13 1.99 1.71
CA ALA A 38 0.58 0.93 2.54
C ALA A 38 0.99 1.13 4.00
N CYS A 39 0.19 0.62 4.93
CA CYS A 39 0.45 0.66 6.37
C CYS A 39 0.20 -0.70 7.02
N PRO A 40 0.78 -0.97 8.20
CA PRO A 40 0.49 -2.21 8.92
C PRO A 40 -0.99 -2.37 9.27
N PHE A 41 -1.50 -3.60 9.21
CA PHE A 41 -2.83 -3.91 9.73
C PHE A 41 -2.88 -3.73 11.26
N LYS A 42 -4.01 -3.20 11.76
CA LYS A 42 -4.23 -2.98 13.20
C LYS A 42 -5.03 -4.10 13.86
N THR A 43 -5.90 -4.78 13.10
CA THR A 43 -6.77 -5.84 13.62
C THR A 43 -6.77 -7.06 12.70
N GLU A 44 -7.00 -8.24 13.28
CA GLU A 44 -7.20 -9.47 12.51
C GLU A 44 -8.48 -9.44 11.68
N ALA A 45 -9.51 -8.71 12.14
CA ALA A 45 -10.76 -8.54 11.44
C ALA A 45 -10.57 -7.81 10.10
N ASP A 46 -9.81 -6.70 10.11
CA ASP A 46 -9.47 -5.96 8.89
C ASP A 46 -8.60 -6.82 7.96
N LEU A 47 -7.66 -7.58 8.52
CA LEU A 47 -6.81 -8.47 7.73
C LEU A 47 -7.63 -9.57 7.03
N ALA A 48 -8.65 -10.11 7.69
CA ALA A 48 -9.57 -11.09 7.11
C ALA A 48 -10.58 -10.47 6.13
N ASN A 49 -10.81 -9.15 6.18
CA ASN A 49 -11.76 -8.46 5.33
C ASN A 49 -11.27 -8.39 3.87
N PRO A 50 -12.03 -8.90 2.88
CA PRO A 50 -11.65 -8.80 1.47
C PRO A 50 -11.76 -7.38 0.90
N ALA A 51 -12.43 -6.44 1.57
CA ALA A 51 -12.41 -5.03 1.20
C ALA A 51 -11.04 -4.40 1.47
N CYS A 52 -10.32 -4.90 2.47
CA CYS A 52 -8.97 -4.48 2.81
C CYS A 52 -7.94 -5.21 1.93
N VAL A 53 -7.34 -4.49 0.99
CA VAL A 53 -6.36 -5.03 0.05
C VAL A 53 -4.99 -5.16 0.72
N LYS A 54 -4.39 -6.34 0.62
CA LYS A 54 -3.04 -6.65 1.11
C LYS A 54 -2.04 -6.40 -0.01
N VAL A 55 -0.85 -5.93 0.35
CA VAL A 55 0.28 -5.83 -0.58
C VAL A 55 1.50 -6.57 -0.03
N VAL A 56 2.23 -7.25 -0.91
CA VAL A 56 3.54 -7.84 -0.63
C VAL A 56 4.60 -7.04 -1.39
N LEU A 57 5.70 -6.71 -0.70
CA LEU A 57 6.79 -5.92 -1.24
C LEU A 57 8.05 -6.76 -1.44
N ASP A 58 8.88 -6.36 -2.40
CA ASP A 58 10.27 -6.82 -2.47
C ASP A 58 11.15 -6.11 -1.42
N ARG A 59 12.44 -6.45 -1.40
CA ARG A 59 13.40 -5.84 -0.46
C ARG A 59 13.69 -4.35 -0.72
N GLN A 60 13.34 -3.83 -1.89
CA GLN A 60 13.50 -2.42 -2.28
C GLN A 60 12.20 -1.62 -2.09
N GLY A 61 11.14 -2.26 -1.59
CA GLY A 61 9.83 -1.65 -1.37
C GLY A 61 8.99 -1.52 -2.65
N HIS A 62 9.32 -2.23 -3.73
CA HIS A 62 8.42 -2.35 -4.87
C HIS A 62 7.31 -3.35 -4.57
N ALA A 63 6.09 -3.02 -4.97
CA ALA A 63 4.98 -3.95 -4.85
C ALA A 63 5.18 -5.13 -5.81
N LEU A 64 5.24 -6.34 -5.25
CA LEU A 64 5.24 -7.58 -6.01
C LEU A 64 3.83 -7.98 -6.40
N TYR A 65 2.88 -7.86 -5.46
CA TYR A 65 1.51 -8.30 -5.68
C TYR A 65 0.53 -7.66 -4.71
N PHE A 66 -0.69 -7.40 -5.21
CA PHE A 66 -1.85 -6.95 -4.43
C PHE A 66 -2.91 -8.05 -4.44
N SER A 67 -3.55 -8.30 -3.30
CA SER A 67 -4.61 -9.31 -3.22
C SER A 67 -5.62 -9.01 -2.12
N ARG A 68 -6.84 -9.53 -2.30
CA ARG A 68 -7.85 -9.60 -1.24
C ARG A 68 -7.67 -10.83 -0.34
N SER A 69 -6.93 -11.83 -0.81
CA SER A 69 -6.56 -13.01 -0.03
C SER A 69 -5.52 -12.68 1.04
N LEU A 70 -5.39 -13.55 2.05
CA LEU A 70 -4.38 -13.41 3.10
C LEU A 70 -2.97 -13.67 2.52
N ILE A 71 -2.24 -12.60 2.23
CA ILE A 71 -0.86 -12.65 1.72
C ILE A 71 0.08 -11.76 2.54
N PRO A 72 1.28 -12.22 2.94
CA PRO A 72 1.77 -13.61 2.78
C PRO A 72 0.97 -14.60 3.64
N TYR A 73 0.86 -15.85 3.18
CA TYR A 73 0.15 -16.88 3.95
C TYR A 73 1.03 -17.34 5.14
N PRO A 74 0.54 -17.31 6.39
CA PRO A 74 1.33 -17.67 7.54
C PRO A 74 1.31 -19.18 7.75
N ARG A 75 2.20 -19.87 7.02
CA ARG A 75 2.25 -21.34 6.98
C ARG A 75 2.52 -21.97 8.35
N ASP A 76 3.49 -21.45 9.08
CA ASP A 76 3.97 -22.06 10.34
C ASP A 76 2.94 -21.96 11.48
N SER A 77 1.99 -21.05 11.37
CA SER A 77 0.87 -20.88 12.29
C SER A 77 -0.46 -21.37 11.70
N ALA A 78 -0.41 -22.25 10.70
CA ALA A 78 -1.58 -22.87 10.06
C ALA A 78 -2.63 -21.84 9.59
N GLY A 79 -2.17 -20.73 9.01
CA GLY A 79 -3.04 -19.66 8.51
C GLY A 79 -3.43 -18.61 9.56
N ARG A 80 -2.94 -18.70 10.81
CA ARG A 80 -3.25 -17.72 11.86
C ARG A 80 -2.21 -16.59 11.91
N PRO A 81 -2.59 -15.32 11.71
CA PRO A 81 -1.65 -14.21 11.78
C PRO A 81 -1.29 -13.89 13.25
N ALA A 82 -0.09 -14.27 13.67
CA ALA A 82 0.38 -14.02 15.05
C ALA A 82 0.97 -12.62 15.27
N ASP A 83 1.44 -11.97 14.19
CA ASP A 83 2.06 -10.64 14.21
C ASP A 83 1.57 -9.82 13.00
N LEU A 84 0.55 -8.99 13.23
CA LEU A 84 -0.11 -8.20 12.19
C LEU A 84 0.83 -7.23 11.45
N ALA A 85 1.96 -6.85 12.05
CA ALA A 85 2.91 -5.93 11.43
C ALA A 85 3.55 -6.49 10.15
N LYS A 86 3.44 -7.81 9.92
CA LYS A 86 3.91 -8.49 8.71
C LYS A 86 3.01 -8.30 7.50
N TRP A 87 1.77 -7.85 7.70
CA TRP A 87 0.81 -7.60 6.62
C TRP A 87 0.64 -6.10 6.40
N LEU A 88 0.56 -5.70 5.14
CA LEU A 88 0.42 -4.31 4.75
C LEU A 88 -0.93 -4.09 4.07
N LEU A 89 -1.73 -3.19 4.64
CA LEU A 89 -2.95 -2.64 4.07
C LEU A 89 -2.58 -1.58 3.04
N HIS A 90 -2.98 -1.78 1.79
CA HIS A 90 -2.85 -0.79 0.73
C HIS A 90 -4.00 0.24 0.81
N LEU A 91 -3.65 1.53 0.78
CA LEU A 91 -4.57 2.65 1.03
C LEU A 91 -5.22 3.26 -0.23
N GLY A 92 -5.05 2.66 -1.41
CA GLY A 92 -5.73 3.14 -2.64
C GLY A 92 -5.27 4.49 -3.20
N ILE A 93 -4.25 5.13 -2.61
CA ILE A 93 -3.69 6.40 -3.11
C ILE A 93 -2.58 6.12 -4.11
N TYR A 94 -2.55 6.88 -5.20
CA TYR A 94 -1.51 6.73 -6.21
C TYR A 94 -0.88 8.06 -6.59
N ALA A 95 0.43 8.03 -6.80
CA ALA A 95 1.17 9.09 -7.45
C ALA A 95 1.78 8.55 -8.72
N TYR A 96 1.65 9.26 -9.84
CA TYR A 96 2.22 8.84 -11.11
C TYR A 96 2.74 10.02 -11.92
N ARG A 97 3.67 9.72 -12.83
CA ARG A 97 4.18 10.67 -13.82
C ARG A 97 3.28 10.63 -15.05
N PRO A 98 2.87 11.77 -15.63
CA PRO A 98 1.95 11.80 -16.78
C PRO A 98 2.40 10.96 -17.98
N VAL A 99 3.71 10.82 -18.20
CA VAL A 99 4.29 10.02 -19.32
C VAL A 99 3.94 8.53 -19.22
N PHE A 100 3.44 8.06 -18.06
CA PHE A 100 3.08 6.67 -17.82
C PHE A 100 1.63 6.31 -18.21
N LEU A 101 0.72 7.29 -18.34
CA LEU A 101 -0.67 7.07 -18.76
C LEU A 101 -0.83 7.29 -20.26
#